data_AF-A0A7U9SVY3-F1
#
_entry.id   AF-A0A7U9SVY3-F1
#
_cell.length_a   1.000
_cell.length_b   1.000
_cell.length_c   1.000
_cell.angle_alpha   90.00
_cell.angle_beta   90.00
_cell.angle_gamma   90.00
#
_symmetry.space_group_name_H-M   'P 1'
#
loop_
_entity.id
_entity.type
_entity.pdbx_description
1 polymer ?
#
loop_
_entity_poly.entity_id
_entity_poly.type
_entity_poly.pdbx_seq_one_letter_code
_entity_poly.pdbx_strand_id
1 'polypeptide(L)'
;MNRISSYKLEISDYLDIMVVWFRDVLLYKATRDVDVVVFKEELDSIREQARKSSYEGIQLIITSFDRAKERLKANVNFELVMELLFLTIQEN
;
A
#
# COMPACT_ATOMS: atom_id res chain seq x y z
N MET A 1 -15.58 -18.20 -17.88
CA MET A 1 -14.47 -18.70 -17.04
C MET A 1 -13.31 -17.72 -16.84
N ASN A 2 -13.23 -16.57 -17.54
CA ASN A 2 -12.10 -15.60 -17.43
C ASN A 2 -12.34 -14.37 -16.53
N ARG A 3 -13.47 -14.26 -15.84
CA ARG A 3 -13.75 -13.08 -14.99
C ARG A 3 -12.84 -13.03 -13.77
N ILE A 4 -12.58 -14.17 -13.13
CA ILE A 4 -11.75 -14.24 -11.91
C ILE A 4 -10.31 -13.82 -12.21
N SER A 5 -9.74 -14.22 -13.35
CA SER A 5 -8.39 -13.83 -13.77
C SER A 5 -8.29 -12.33 -14.03
N SER A 6 -9.32 -11.74 -14.64
CA SER A 6 -9.38 -10.30 -14.92
C SER A 6 -9.50 -9.49 -13.62
N TYR A 7 -10.39 -9.88 -12.72
CA TYR A 7 -10.51 -9.26 -11.39
C TYR A 7 -9.23 -9.36 -10.54
N LYS A 8 -8.52 -10.49 -10.63
CA LYS A 8 -7.23 -10.67 -9.94
C LYS A 8 -6.12 -9.79 -10.51
N LEU A 9 -6.14 -9.54 -11.82
CA LEU A 9 -5.21 -8.60 -12.45
C LEU A 9 -5.49 -7.18 -11.94
N GLU A 10 -6.76 -6.76 -11.99
CA GLU A 10 -7.19 -5.44 -11.57
C GLU A 10 -6.85 -5.14 -10.10
N ILE A 11 -7.13 -6.06 -9.17
CA ILE A 11 -6.79 -5.82 -7.75
C ILE A 11 -5.29 -5.70 -7.52
N SER A 12 -4.46 -6.51 -8.20
CA SER A 12 -3.02 -6.42 -8.01
C SER A 12 -2.52 -5.03 -8.38
N ASP A 13 -3.02 -4.49 -9.50
CA ASP A 13 -2.67 -3.15 -9.97
C ASP A 13 -3.09 -2.07 -8.95
N TYR A 14 -4.27 -2.17 -8.34
CA TYR A 14 -4.66 -1.26 -7.26
C TYR A 14 -3.73 -1.36 -6.03
N LEU A 15 -3.36 -2.57 -5.61
CA LEU A 15 -2.42 -2.74 -4.51
C LEU A 15 -1.02 -2.21 -4.85
N ASP A 16 -0.58 -2.33 -6.11
CA ASP A 16 0.67 -1.73 -6.60
C ASP A 16 0.65 -0.20 -6.51
N ILE A 17 -0.45 0.45 -6.91
CA ILE A 17 -0.63 1.90 -6.76
C ILE A 17 -0.52 2.32 -5.30
N MET A 18 -1.19 1.59 -4.39
CA MET A 18 -1.12 1.88 -2.95
C MET A 18 0.29 1.72 -2.39
N VAL A 19 1.05 0.70 -2.82
CA VAL A 19 2.45 0.53 -2.44
C VAL A 19 3.31 1.72 -2.87
N VAL A 20 3.10 2.25 -4.09
CA VAL A 20 3.81 3.45 -4.55
C VAL A 20 3.47 4.65 -3.67
N TRP A 21 2.21 4.81 -3.24
CA TRP A 21 1.81 5.89 -2.35
C TRP A 21 2.51 5.81 -0.98
N PHE A 22 2.53 4.63 -0.34
CA PHE A 22 3.26 4.46 0.92
C PHE A 22 4.78 4.56 0.77
N ARG A 23 5.33 4.24 -0.41
CA ARG A 23 6.73 4.51 -0.74
C ARG A 23 7.00 6.01 -0.79
N ASP A 24 6.12 6.81 -1.39
CA ASP A 24 6.26 8.26 -1.40
C ASP A 24 6.23 8.84 0.02
N VAL A 25 5.34 8.32 0.89
CA VAL A 25 5.33 8.66 2.32
C VAL A 25 6.68 8.36 2.98
N LEU A 26 7.21 7.16 2.76
CA LEU A 26 8.50 6.75 3.34
C LEU A 26 9.65 7.62 2.82
N LEU A 27 9.69 7.86 1.52
CA LEU A 27 10.73 8.61 0.84
C LEU A 27 10.71 10.08 1.25
N TYR A 28 9.54 10.70 1.31
CA TYR A 28 9.39 12.06 1.82
C TYR A 28 9.77 12.14 3.30
N LYS A 29 9.38 11.17 4.13
CA LYS A 29 9.74 11.15 5.56
C LYS A 29 11.26 11.14 5.75
N ALA A 30 11.97 10.37 4.93
CA ALA A 30 13.42 10.20 4.98
C ALA A 30 14.20 11.40 4.43
N THR A 31 13.73 11.98 3.32
CA THR A 31 14.52 12.97 2.55
C THR A 31 14.01 14.41 2.71
N ARG A 32 12.72 14.60 3.00
CA ARG A 32 11.98 15.86 2.89
C ARG A 32 11.98 16.47 1.49
N ASP A 33 12.42 15.71 0.48
CA ASP A 33 12.44 16.11 -0.91
C ASP A 33 11.10 15.76 -1.56
N VAL A 34 10.49 16.74 -2.21
CA VAL A 34 9.20 16.60 -2.92
C VAL A 34 9.39 16.22 -4.37
N ASP A 35 10.58 16.39 -4.93
CA ASP A 35 10.84 16.10 -6.34
C ASP A 35 10.95 14.60 -6.61
N VAL A 36 11.28 13.83 -5.58
CA VAL A 36 11.39 12.37 -5.61
C VAL A 36 10.05 11.64 -5.41
N VAL A 37 8.99 12.36 -5.03
CA VAL A 37 7.64 11.83 -4.83
C VAL A 37 6.92 11.67 -6.18
N VAL A 38 6.27 10.53 -6.38
CA VAL A 38 5.48 10.22 -7.59
C VAL A 38 4.14 10.95 -7.57
N PHE A 39 3.37 10.84 -6.48
CA PHE A 39 2.05 11.43 -6.34
C PHE A 39 2.12 12.88 -5.83
N LYS A 40 2.63 13.78 -6.67
CA LYS A 40 2.83 15.19 -6.30
C LYS A 40 1.53 15.93 -5.93
N GLU A 41 0.40 15.51 -6.48
CA GLU A 41 -0.93 16.08 -6.18
C GLU A 41 -1.41 15.73 -4.76
N GLU A 42 -0.87 14.66 -4.16
CA GLU A 42 -1.22 14.16 -2.83
C GLU A 42 -0.22 14.59 -1.73
N LEU A 43 0.64 15.57 -2.02
CA LEU A 43 1.73 15.96 -1.12
C LEU A 43 1.27 16.30 0.30
N ASP A 44 0.12 16.94 0.46
CA ASP A 44 -0.40 17.29 1.78
C ASP A 44 -0.84 16.05 2.58
N SER A 45 -1.49 15.09 1.93
CA SER A 45 -1.82 13.77 2.50
C SER A 45 -0.55 13.00 2.88
N ILE A 46 0.45 13.00 1.99
CA ILE A 46 1.73 12.32 2.19
C ILE A 46 2.49 12.91 3.37
N ARG A 47 2.55 14.24 3.47
CA ARG A 47 3.15 14.97 4.59
C ARG A 47 2.49 14.62 5.91
N GLU A 48 1.16 14.56 5.92
CA GLU A 48 0.41 14.25 7.11
C GLU A 48 0.64 12.81 7.58
N GLN A 49 0.64 11.85 6.65
CA GLN A 49 0.92 10.46 6.98
C GLN A 49 2.37 10.27 7.46
N ALA A 50 3.33 10.92 6.80
CA ALA A 50 4.75 10.89 7.19
C ALA A 50 4.98 11.47 8.59
N ARG A 51 4.10 12.36 9.07
CA ARG A 51 4.14 12.90 10.42
C ARG A 51 3.57 11.93 11.46
N LYS A 52 2.49 11.21 11.12
CA LYS A 52 1.77 10.31 12.03
C LYS A 52 2.45 8.96 12.22
N SER A 53 2.91 8.34 11.14
CA SER A 53 3.42 6.96 11.17
C SER A 53 4.92 6.91 11.42
N SER A 54 5.41 5.87 12.11
CA SER A 54 6.84 5.58 12.24
C SER A 54 7.43 5.01 10.95
N TYR A 55 8.76 4.97 10.84
CA TYR A 55 9.42 4.30 9.71
C TYR A 55 9.06 2.82 9.66
N GLU A 56 9.05 2.18 10.82
CA GLU A 56 8.71 0.77 11.00
C GLU A 56 7.25 0.50 10.63
N GLY A 57 6.33 1.40 11.03
CA GLY A 57 4.91 1.28 10.69
C GLY A 57 4.64 1.39 9.19
N ILE A 58 5.27 2.37 8.53
CA ILE A 58 5.16 2.51 7.06
C ILE A 58 5.76 1.28 6.36
N GLN A 59 6.91 0.79 6.82
CA GLN A 59 7.52 -0.42 6.26
C GLN A 59 6.67 -1.67 6.49
N LEU A 60 6.00 -1.78 7.64
CA LEU A 60 5.06 -2.85 7.94
C LEU A 60 3.86 -2.81 6.99
N ILE A 61 3.30 -1.63 6.73
CA ILE A 61 2.24 -1.43 5.75
C ILE A 61 2.70 -1.85 4.35
N ILE A 62 3.86 -1.38 3.88
CA ILE A 62 4.39 -1.75 2.57
C ILE A 62 4.52 -3.28 2.44
N THR A 63 5.07 -3.93 3.46
CA THR A 63 5.26 -5.39 3.47
C THR A 63 3.94 -6.16 3.57
N SER A 64 2.89 -5.57 4.18
CA SER A 64 1.59 -6.22 4.29
C SER A 64 0.85 -6.28 2.94
N PHE A 65 1.09 -5.32 2.04
CA PHE A 65 0.62 -5.39 0.65
C PHE A 65 1.23 -6.57 -0.11
N ASP A 66 2.53 -6.83 0.03
CA ASP A 66 3.19 -7.98 -0.60
C ASP A 66 2.59 -9.30 -0.09
N ARG A 67 2.41 -9.42 1.23
CA ARG A 67 1.74 -10.58 1.85
C ARG A 67 0.31 -10.74 1.35
N ALA A 68 -0.43 -9.66 1.16
CA ALA A 68 -1.79 -9.71 0.62
C ALA A 68 -1.78 -10.27 -0.82
N LYS A 69 -0.88 -9.78 -1.68
CA LYS A 69 -0.73 -10.29 -3.05
C LYS A 69 -0.36 -11.77 -3.08
N GLU A 70 0.57 -12.22 -2.23
CA GLU A 70 0.94 -13.64 -2.12
C GLU A 70 -0.26 -14.52 -1.72
N ARG A 71 -1.05 -14.09 -0.74
CA ARG A 71 -2.27 -14.80 -0.33
C ARG A 71 -3.32 -14.89 -1.43
N LEU A 72 -3.55 -13.80 -2.17
CA LEU A 72 -4.49 -13.78 -3.30
C LEU A 72 -4.03 -14.68 -4.47
N LYS A 73 -2.71 -14.72 -4.73
CA LYS A 73 -2.10 -15.65 -5.69
C LYS A 73 -2.29 -17.10 -5.27
N ALA A 74 -2.19 -17.38 -3.97
CA ALA A 74 -2.47 -18.69 -3.38
C ALA A 74 -3.97 -19.04 -3.30
N ASN A 75 -4.87 -18.21 -3.86
CA ASN A 75 -6.34 -18.41 -3.84
C ASN A 75 -6.98 -18.35 -2.45
N VAL A 76 -6.36 -17.65 -1.50
CA VAL A 76 -7.01 -17.34 -0.21
C VAL A 76 -8.22 -16.42 -0.47
N ASN A 77 -9.25 -16.55 0.38
CA ASN A 77 -10.46 -15.74 0.30
C ASN A 77 -10.13 -14.23 0.25
N PHE A 78 -10.69 -13.55 -0.74
CA PHE A 78 -10.39 -12.13 -1.01
C PHE A 78 -10.77 -11.21 0.15
N GLU A 79 -12.00 -11.33 0.67
CA GLU A 79 -12.53 -10.48 1.73
C GLU A 79 -11.66 -10.56 2.98
N LEU A 80 -11.30 -11.78 3.40
CA LEU A 80 -10.41 -12.01 4.54
C LEU A 80 -9.02 -11.37 4.34
N VAL A 81 -8.44 -11.50 3.15
CA VAL A 81 -7.12 -10.92 2.87
C VAL A 81 -7.17 -9.39 2.96
N MET A 82 -8.23 -8.79 2.42
CA MET A 82 -8.42 -7.34 2.47
C MET A 82 -8.68 -6.85 3.90
N GLU A 83 -9.48 -7.57 4.68
CA GLU A 83 -9.72 -7.26 6.10
C GLU A 83 -8.42 -7.22 6.90
N LEU A 84 -7.57 -8.24 6.76
CA LEU A 84 -6.26 -8.30 7.44
C LEU A 84 -5.33 -7.17 6.99
N LEU A 85 -5.33 -6.84 5.69
CA LEU A 85 -4.54 -5.74 5.14
C LEU A 85 -5.00 -4.40 5.73
N PHE A 86 -6.29 -4.12 5.72
CA PHE A 86 -6.84 -2.87 6.23
C PHE A 86 -6.64 -2.73 7.74
N LEU A 87 -6.77 -3.81 8.51
CA LEU A 87 -6.46 -3.79 9.94
C LEU A 87 -5.00 -3.38 10.18
N THR A 88 -4.06 -3.95 9.43
CA THR A 88 -2.62 -3.61 9.54
C THR A 88 -2.37 -2.13 9.22
N ILE A 89 -3.09 -1.57 8.24
CA ILE A 89 -3.00 -0.15 7.86
C ILE A 89 -3.60 0.75 8.95
N GLN A 90 -4.74 0.37 9.54
CA GLN A 90 -5.39 1.19 10.57
C GLN A 90 -4.59 1.28 11.88
N GLU A 91 -3.79 0.26 12.19
CA GLU A 91 -2.95 0.22 13.38
C GLU A 91 -1.68 1.08 13.27
N ASN A 92 -1.35 1.63 12.10
CA ASN A 92 -0.06 2.30 11.80
C ASN A 92 -0.22 3.65 11.07
#